data_AF-A0A2A6CN40-F1
#
_entry.id   AF-A0A2A6CN40-F1
#
_cell.length_a   1.000
_cell.length_b   1.000
_cell.length_c   1.000
_cell.angle_alpha   90.00
_cell.angle_beta   90.00
_cell.angle_gamma   90.00
#
_symmetry.space_group_name_H-M   'P 1'
#
loop_
_entity.id
_entity.type
_entity.pdbx_description
1 polymer ?
#
loop_
_entity_poly.entity_id
_entity_poly.type
_entity_poly.pdbx_seq_one_letter_code
_entity_poly.pdbx_strand_id
1 'polypeptide(L)'
;MNGGVVSERFYLFYAYSTTTCSFISNSFLIFAIIVNKINHVGPYRWLLLSFAIVDILISTVHTIMFPALHMTEFGYICWGYGFLQKSTAVGFWGSLFFGFTVYQTFILLAFYYVYRYVILFNPPWFAWIQRNPWRNWCTFAVSASIVYCGDHLNEVYGIDLYAPNMPGFLAIAYW
;
A
#
# COMPACT_ATOMS: atom_id res chain seq x y z
N MET A 1 -21.57 -14.85 -14.23
CA MET A 1 -20.81 -15.58 -15.26
C MET A 1 -19.39 -15.01 -15.26
N ASN A 2 -18.44 -15.75 -14.69
CA ASN A 2 -17.04 -15.29 -14.66
C ASN A 2 -16.36 -15.75 -15.95
N GLY A 3 -16.34 -14.91 -16.97
CA GLY A 3 -15.47 -15.06 -18.13
C GLY A 3 -13.98 -14.85 -17.79
N GLY A 4 -13.58 -15.17 -16.57
CA GLY A 4 -12.22 -14.97 -16.07
C GLY A 4 -11.30 -16.08 -16.57
N VAL A 5 -10.08 -15.71 -16.91
CA VAL A 5 -9.00 -16.64 -17.30
C VAL A 5 -8.69 -17.67 -16.19
N VAL A 6 -9.05 -17.36 -14.95
CA VAL A 6 -8.74 -18.15 -13.75
C VAL A 6 -10.01 -18.44 -12.96
N SER A 7 -10.13 -19.67 -12.44
CA SER A 7 -11.27 -20.04 -11.59
C SER A 7 -11.29 -19.28 -10.27
N GLU A 8 -12.49 -18.96 -9.77
CA GLU A 8 -12.67 -18.28 -8.48
C GLU A 8 -12.02 -19.05 -7.32
N ARG A 9 -12.14 -20.38 -7.32
CA ARG A 9 -11.51 -21.25 -6.29
C ARG A 9 -10.00 -21.09 -6.25
N PHE A 10 -9.36 -20.99 -7.42
CA PHE A 10 -7.92 -20.77 -7.49
C PHE A 10 -7.54 -19.40 -6.93
N TYR A 11 -8.29 -18.36 -7.27
CA TYR A 11 -8.03 -17.00 -6.78
C TYR A 11 -8.18 -16.91 -5.25
N LEU A 12 -9.22 -17.54 -4.68
CA LEU A 12 -9.41 -17.65 -3.23
C LEU A 12 -8.24 -18.38 -2.58
N PHE A 13 -7.86 -19.56 -3.11
CA PHE A 13 -6.74 -20.33 -2.58
C PHE A 13 -5.43 -19.52 -2.60
N TYR A 14 -5.17 -18.83 -3.71
CA TYR A 14 -4.03 -17.92 -3.83
C TYR A 14 -4.09 -16.82 -2.76
N ALA A 15 -5.18 -16.05 -2.68
CA ALA A 15 -5.30 -14.94 -1.73
C ALA A 15 -5.14 -15.37 -0.26
N TYR A 16 -5.77 -16.48 0.13
CA TYR A 16 -5.63 -17.01 1.49
C TYR A 16 -4.21 -17.50 1.77
N SER A 17 -3.61 -18.27 0.87
CA SER A 17 -2.26 -18.80 1.07
C SER A 17 -1.20 -17.69 1.14
N THR A 18 -1.26 -16.68 0.26
CA THR A 18 -0.35 -15.53 0.29
C THR A 18 -0.53 -14.72 1.57
N THR A 19 -1.77 -14.53 2.02
CA THR A 19 -2.04 -13.79 3.26
C THR A 19 -1.55 -14.55 4.48
N THR A 20 -1.80 -15.85 4.57
CA THR A 20 -1.23 -16.67 5.65
C THR A 20 0.30 -16.61 5.66
N CYS A 21 0.93 -16.72 4.48
CA CYS A 21 2.39 -16.61 4.36
C CYS A 21 2.91 -15.23 4.80
N SER A 22 2.27 -14.14 4.37
CA SER A 22 2.60 -12.77 4.77
C SER A 22 2.44 -12.59 6.28
N PHE A 23 1.35 -13.05 6.88
CA PHE A 23 1.15 -12.99 8.34
C PHE A 23 2.26 -13.71 9.10
N ILE A 24 2.59 -14.95 8.72
CA ILE A 24 3.61 -15.75 9.42
C ILE A 24 4.98 -15.09 9.27
N SER A 25 5.40 -14.78 8.04
CA SER A 25 6.74 -14.25 7.75
C SER A 25 6.96 -12.86 8.36
N ASN A 26 6.00 -11.96 8.21
CA ASN A 26 6.11 -10.61 8.77
C ASN A 26 5.96 -10.59 10.28
N SER A 27 5.10 -11.44 10.88
CA SER A 27 5.05 -11.57 12.34
C SER A 27 6.36 -12.11 12.90
N PHE A 28 6.98 -13.07 12.23
CA PHE A 28 8.30 -13.56 12.60
C PHE A 28 9.37 -12.47 12.49
N LEU A 29 9.35 -11.66 11.43
CA LEU A 29 10.25 -10.50 11.28
C LEU A 29 10.06 -9.49 12.42
N ILE A 30 8.82 -9.15 12.75
CA ILE A 30 8.47 -8.26 13.87
C ILE A 30 9.02 -8.82 15.18
N PHE A 31 8.76 -10.11 15.46
CA PHE A 31 9.26 -10.80 16.64
C PHE A 31 10.80 -10.76 16.69
N ALA A 32 11.48 -11.07 15.59
CA ALA A 32 12.93 -11.06 15.51
C ALA A 32 13.52 -9.66 15.77
N ILE A 33 12.89 -8.59 15.25
CA ILE A 33 13.32 -7.20 15.48
C ILE A 33 13.15 -6.81 16.94
N ILE A 34 12.02 -7.18 17.57
CA ILE A 34 11.72 -6.84 18.97
C ILE A 34 12.65 -7.60 19.93
N VAL A 35 12.85 -8.90 19.70
CA VAL A 35 13.60 -9.77 20.63
C VAL A 35 15.10 -9.56 20.53
N ASN A 36 15.67 -9.50 19.31
CA ASN A 36 17.12 -9.53 19.15
C ASN A 36 17.84 -8.24 19.56
N LYS A 37 17.12 -7.16 19.96
CA LYS A 37 17.66 -5.87 20.43
C LYS A 37 18.95 -5.45 19.70
N ILE A 38 19.02 -5.65 18.38
CA ILE A 38 20.25 -5.45 17.63
C ILE A 38 20.48 -3.94 17.50
N ASN A 39 21.30 -3.40 18.39
CA ASN A 39 21.60 -1.96 18.43
C ASN A 39 22.31 -1.49 17.15
N HIS A 40 23.01 -2.39 16.45
CA HIS A 40 23.74 -2.07 15.21
C HIS A 40 22.84 -1.77 14.02
N VAL A 41 21.58 -2.20 14.03
CA VAL A 41 20.64 -1.94 12.92
C VAL A 41 20.16 -0.47 12.96
N GLY A 42 20.23 0.18 14.13
CA GLY A 42 19.91 1.60 14.27
C GLY A 42 18.48 1.94 13.81
N PRO A 43 18.25 3.11 13.20
CA PRO A 43 16.94 3.56 12.73
C PRO A 43 16.28 2.66 11.68
N TYR A 44 17.06 1.87 10.96
CA TYR A 44 16.58 0.95 9.93
C TYR A 44 15.58 -0.09 10.44
N ARG A 45 15.68 -0.46 11.72
CA ARG A 45 14.74 -1.40 12.36
C ARG A 45 13.30 -0.90 12.30
N TRP A 46 13.09 0.42 12.37
CA TRP A 46 11.76 1.02 12.32
C TRP A 46 11.20 0.97 10.90
N LEU A 47 12.05 1.12 9.89
CA LEU A 47 11.63 0.98 8.49
C LEU A 47 11.23 -0.46 8.19
N LEU A 48 12.00 -1.44 8.67
CA LEU A 48 11.65 -2.87 8.56
C LEU A 48 10.34 -3.20 9.29
N LEU A 49 10.14 -2.63 10.48
CA LEU A 49 8.91 -2.81 11.24
C LEU A 49 7.70 -2.22 10.49
N SER A 50 7.83 -1.01 9.94
CA SER A 50 6.80 -0.39 9.11
C SER A 50 6.49 -1.22 7.87
N PHE A 51 7.52 -1.75 7.20
CA PHE A 51 7.34 -2.63 6.04
C PHE A 51 6.55 -3.89 6.41
N ALA A 52 6.93 -4.56 7.50
CA ALA A 52 6.25 -5.77 7.96
C ALA A 52 4.78 -5.54 8.31
N ILE A 53 4.47 -4.42 8.98
CA ILE A 53 3.09 -4.05 9.32
C ILE A 53 2.28 -3.73 8.08
N VAL A 54 2.83 -2.95 7.14
CA VAL A 54 2.15 -2.61 5.89
C VAL A 54 1.91 -3.85 5.03
N ASP A 55 2.83 -4.81 5.01
CA ASP A 55 2.69 -6.04 4.23
C ASP A 55 1.59 -6.97 4.80
N ILE A 56 1.43 -7.02 6.13
CA ILE A 56 0.29 -7.70 6.77
C ILE A 56 -1.02 -6.97 6.43
N LEU A 57 -1.02 -5.64 6.52
CA LEU A 57 -2.21 -4.83 6.27
C LEU A 57 -2.69 -4.98 4.81
N ILE A 58 -1.79 -4.82 3.83
CA ILE A 58 -2.13 -4.97 2.40
C ILE A 58 -2.61 -6.40 2.09
N SER A 59 -2.00 -7.43 2.66
CA SER A 59 -2.43 -8.82 2.48
C SER A 59 -3.83 -9.05 3.06
N THR A 60 -4.12 -8.45 4.21
CA THR A 60 -5.45 -8.48 4.83
C THR A 60 -6.49 -7.83 3.92
N VAL A 61 -6.21 -6.61 3.44
CA VAL A 61 -7.11 -5.89 2.53
C VAL A 61 -7.29 -6.64 1.23
N HIS A 62 -6.22 -7.20 0.65
CA HIS A 62 -6.27 -7.99 -0.56
C HIS A 62 -7.21 -9.21 -0.41
N THR A 63 -7.15 -9.91 0.72
CA THR A 63 -8.04 -11.05 0.98
C THR A 63 -9.49 -10.63 1.29
N ILE A 64 -9.71 -9.51 1.98
CA ILE A 64 -11.08 -9.04 2.26
C ILE A 64 -11.74 -8.51 0.98
N MET A 65 -11.01 -7.71 0.21
CA MET A 65 -11.54 -7.01 -0.94
C MET A 65 -11.62 -7.91 -2.17
N PHE A 66 -10.69 -8.86 -2.33
CA PHE A 66 -10.48 -9.62 -3.56
C PHE A 66 -10.34 -8.68 -4.77
N PRO A 67 -9.25 -7.89 -4.83
CA PRO A 67 -9.07 -6.85 -5.83
C PRO A 67 -9.01 -7.44 -7.23
N ALA A 68 -9.81 -6.87 -8.11
CA ALA A 68 -9.70 -7.02 -9.55
C ALA A 68 -9.24 -5.71 -10.15
N LEU A 69 -8.33 -5.83 -11.11
CA LEU A 69 -7.81 -4.72 -11.89
C LEU A 69 -8.07 -5.04 -13.35
N HIS A 70 -8.72 -4.12 -14.05
CA HIS A 70 -8.85 -4.17 -15.50
C HIS A 70 -8.14 -2.98 -16.10
N MET A 71 -7.16 -3.25 -16.94
CA MET A 71 -6.45 -2.23 -17.69
C MET A 71 -7.27 -1.84 -18.92
N THR A 72 -7.47 -0.55 -19.09
CA THR A 72 -8.08 0.10 -20.25
C THR A 72 -7.00 0.88 -21.00
N GLU A 73 -7.31 1.40 -22.18
CA GLU A 73 -6.40 2.28 -22.93
C GLU A 73 -5.98 3.54 -22.15
N PHE A 74 -6.82 3.99 -21.21
CA PHE A 74 -6.64 5.25 -20.48
C PHE A 74 -6.35 5.08 -18.98
N GLY A 75 -6.12 3.85 -18.50
CA GLY A 75 -5.84 3.59 -17.08
C GLY A 75 -6.43 2.31 -16.54
N TYR A 76 -6.70 2.25 -15.23
CA TYR A 76 -7.14 1.04 -14.53
C TYR A 76 -8.51 1.21 -13.88
N ILE A 77 -9.38 0.23 -14.07
CA ILE A 77 -10.60 0.08 -13.30
C ILE A 77 -10.29 -0.90 -12.17
N CYS A 78 -10.40 -0.45 -10.92
CA CYS A 78 -10.21 -1.28 -9.74
C CYS A 78 -11.55 -1.51 -9.03
N TRP A 79 -11.83 -2.75 -8.66
CA TRP A 79 -12.95 -3.09 -7.81
C TRP A 79 -12.62 -4.27 -6.91
N GLY A 80 -13.36 -4.43 -5.82
CA GLY A 80 -13.26 -5.60 -4.95
C GLY A 80 -14.45 -6.53 -5.14
N TYR A 81 -14.20 -7.80 -5.51
CA TYR A 81 -15.28 -8.79 -5.56
C TYR A 81 -16.01 -8.93 -4.21
N GLY A 82 -15.28 -8.79 -3.09
CA GLY A 82 -15.84 -8.84 -1.74
C GLY A 82 -16.79 -7.68 -1.41
N PHE A 83 -16.78 -6.60 -2.20
CA PHE A 83 -17.59 -5.39 -1.97
C PHE A 83 -18.69 -5.18 -3.02
N LEU A 84 -18.84 -6.05 -4.03
CA LEU A 84 -19.85 -5.89 -5.08
C LEU A 84 -21.30 -5.83 -4.57
N GLN A 85 -21.59 -6.46 -3.44
CA GLN A 85 -22.91 -6.47 -2.80
C GLN A 85 -23.02 -5.48 -1.63
N LYS A 86 -22.06 -4.56 -1.51
CA LYS A 86 -22.04 -3.50 -0.47
C LYS A 86 -22.46 -2.17 -1.08
N SER A 87 -22.69 -1.17 -0.24
CA SER A 87 -23.00 0.18 -0.71
C SER A 87 -21.82 0.78 -1.48
N THR A 88 -22.11 1.69 -2.42
CA THR A 88 -21.11 2.42 -3.21
C THR A 88 -20.04 3.05 -2.32
N ALA A 89 -20.43 3.64 -1.19
CA ALA A 89 -19.49 4.21 -0.22
C ALA A 89 -18.48 3.18 0.29
N VAL A 90 -18.91 1.97 0.65
CA VAL A 90 -18.01 0.91 1.13
C VAL A 90 -17.05 0.46 0.03
N GLY A 91 -17.55 0.25 -1.19
CA GLY A 91 -16.71 -0.11 -2.34
C GLY A 91 -15.67 0.96 -2.68
N PHE A 92 -16.08 2.24 -2.67
CA PHE A 92 -15.22 3.39 -2.90
C PHE A 92 -14.10 3.49 -1.85
N TRP A 93 -14.47 3.56 -0.57
CA TRP A 93 -13.49 3.70 0.51
C TRP A 93 -12.59 2.47 0.63
N GLY A 94 -13.13 1.27 0.39
CA GLY A 94 -12.34 0.03 0.35
C GLY A 94 -11.30 0.04 -0.77
N SER A 95 -11.70 0.45 -1.98
CA SER A 95 -10.79 0.54 -3.14
C SER A 95 -9.74 1.63 -2.96
N LEU A 96 -10.12 2.79 -2.40
CA LEU A 96 -9.19 3.87 -2.05
C LEU A 96 -8.17 3.39 -1.02
N PHE A 97 -8.62 2.69 0.03
CA PHE A 97 -7.75 2.15 1.07
C PHE A 97 -6.78 1.10 0.52
N PHE A 98 -7.26 0.23 -0.38
CA PHE A 98 -6.41 -0.72 -1.09
C PHE A 98 -5.35 0.00 -1.94
N GLY A 99 -5.75 0.97 -2.76
CA GLY A 99 -4.82 1.77 -3.56
C GLY A 99 -3.75 2.43 -2.69
N PHE A 100 -4.17 3.08 -1.59
CA PHE A 100 -3.27 3.70 -0.63
C PHE A 100 -2.25 2.70 -0.04
N THR A 101 -2.72 1.54 0.42
CA THR A 101 -1.84 0.51 1.02
C THR A 101 -0.89 -0.14 0.02
N VAL A 102 -1.33 -0.37 -1.23
CA VAL A 102 -0.46 -0.82 -2.33
C VAL A 102 0.65 0.19 -2.60
N TYR A 103 0.32 1.48 -2.69
CA TYR A 103 1.30 2.52 -2.94
C TYR A 103 2.30 2.70 -1.79
N GLN A 104 1.85 2.47 -0.55
CA GLN A 104 2.71 2.57 0.61
C GLN A 104 3.92 1.64 0.54
N THR A 105 3.80 0.46 -0.07
CA THR A 105 4.92 -0.49 -0.26
C THR A 105 6.01 0.10 -1.16
N PHE A 106 5.65 0.74 -2.27
CA PHE A 106 6.61 1.39 -3.17
C PHE A 106 7.31 2.56 -2.49
N ILE A 107 6.57 3.37 -1.73
CA ILE A 107 7.10 4.48 -0.95
C ILE A 107 8.12 3.96 0.08
N LEU A 108 7.77 2.95 0.87
CA LEU A 108 8.67 2.34 1.85
C LEU A 108 9.92 1.72 1.20
N LEU A 109 9.78 1.12 0.01
CA LEU A 109 10.91 0.58 -0.73
C LEU A 109 11.83 1.69 -1.26
N ALA A 110 11.28 2.81 -1.75
CA ALA A 110 12.06 3.98 -2.14
C ALA A 110 12.84 4.52 -0.93
N PHE A 111 12.17 4.67 0.23
CA PHE A 111 12.83 5.05 1.47
C PHE A 111 13.97 4.14 1.86
N TYR A 112 13.80 2.84 1.68
CA TYR A 112 14.82 1.85 1.95
C TYR A 112 16.06 2.04 1.08
N TYR A 113 15.88 2.32 -0.21
CA TYR A 113 16.98 2.63 -1.11
C TYR A 113 17.67 3.96 -0.74
N VAL A 114 16.92 5.03 -0.50
CA VAL A 114 17.51 6.32 -0.12
C VAL A 114 18.22 6.21 1.23
N TYR A 115 17.65 5.51 2.21
CA TYR A 115 18.29 5.26 3.50
C TYR A 115 19.64 4.55 3.32
N ARG A 116 19.68 3.46 2.54
CA ARG A 116 20.93 2.74 2.25
C ARG A 116 21.96 3.63 1.57
N TYR A 117 21.54 4.42 0.58
CA TYR A 117 22.42 5.38 -0.09
C TYR A 117 23.01 6.39 0.91
N VAL A 118 22.18 6.99 1.76
CA VAL A 118 22.60 7.98 2.75
C VAL A 118 23.59 7.40 3.76
N ILE A 119 23.38 6.16 4.20
CA ILE A 119 24.31 5.48 5.13
C ILE A 119 25.64 5.13 4.46
N LEU A 120 25.62 4.69 3.20
CA LEU A 120 26.83 4.26 2.49
C LEU A 120 27.70 5.45 2.05
N PHE A 121 27.09 6.51 1.52
CA PHE A 121 27.82 7.63 0.92
C PHE A 121 27.93 8.85 1.83
N ASN A 122 27.13 8.93 2.89
CA ASN A 122 27.09 10.03 3.85
C ASN A 122 27.18 11.46 3.23
N PRO A 123 26.30 11.81 2.27
CA PRO A 123 26.33 13.11 1.60
C PRO A 123 26.13 14.28 2.60
N PRO A 124 27.00 15.31 2.61
CA PRO A 124 26.92 16.41 3.58
C PRO A 124 25.59 17.18 3.56
N TRP A 125 25.01 17.36 2.37
CA TRP A 125 23.72 18.05 2.18
C TRP A 125 22.53 17.27 2.75
N PHE A 126 22.72 15.99 3.10
CA PHE A 126 21.71 15.12 3.71
C PHE A 126 21.95 14.87 5.20
N ALA A 127 23.00 15.46 5.79
CA ALA A 127 23.35 15.26 7.19
C ALA A 127 22.22 15.68 8.16
N TRP A 128 21.35 16.60 7.75
CA TRP A 128 20.19 17.01 8.56
C TRP A 128 19.20 15.85 8.75
N ILE A 129 19.01 14.96 7.76
CA ILE A 129 18.08 13.84 7.87
C ILE A 129 18.55 12.86 8.95
N GLN A 130 19.87 12.67 9.05
CA GLN A 130 20.49 11.75 10.00
C GLN A 130 20.44 12.22 11.45
N ARG A 131 20.20 13.52 11.73
CA ARG A 131 20.12 14.05 13.11
C ARG A 131 18.93 13.49 13.88
N ASN A 132 17.77 13.39 13.22
CA ASN A 132 16.54 12.83 13.79
C ASN A 132 15.87 11.92 12.75
N PRO A 133 16.49 10.77 12.45
CA PRO A 133 16.17 9.98 11.26
C PRO A 133 14.71 9.54 11.28
N TRP A 134 14.22 8.99 12.40
CA TRP A 134 12.82 8.59 12.53
C TRP A 134 11.84 9.73 12.17
N ARG A 135 11.98 10.91 12.78
CA ARG A 135 11.06 12.02 12.56
C ARG A 135 11.14 12.51 11.11
N ASN A 136 12.34 12.76 10.61
CA ASN A 136 12.53 13.33 9.28
C ASN A 136 12.05 12.37 8.18
N TRP A 137 12.34 11.07 8.32
CA TRP A 137 11.86 10.05 7.37
C TRP A 137 10.34 9.89 7.43
N CYS A 138 9.74 9.85 8.62
CA CYS A 138 8.28 9.80 8.75
C CYS A 138 7.61 11.05 8.16
N THR A 139 8.15 12.24 8.41
CA THR A 139 7.62 13.48 7.83
C THR A 139 7.73 13.46 6.31
N PHE A 140 8.87 13.06 5.74
CA PHE A 140 9.00 12.94 4.28
C PHE A 140 8.01 11.93 3.71
N ALA A 141 7.78 10.80 4.40
CA ALA A 141 6.84 9.77 3.97
C ALA A 141 5.42 10.28 3.94
N VAL A 142 4.98 10.89 5.04
CA VAL A 142 3.63 11.47 5.14
C VAL A 142 3.44 12.58 4.11
N SER A 143 4.42 13.47 3.93
CA SER A 143 4.35 14.53 2.91
C SER A 143 4.27 13.95 1.50
N ALA A 144 5.09 12.96 1.15
CA ALA A 144 5.04 12.30 -0.15
C ALA A 144 3.68 11.62 -0.38
N SER A 145 3.14 10.93 0.64
CA SER A 145 1.81 10.33 0.59
C SER A 145 0.72 11.38 0.39
N ILE A 146 0.78 12.52 1.08
CA ILE A 146 -0.20 13.62 0.94
C ILE A 146 -0.14 14.24 -0.45
N VAL A 147 1.05 14.57 -0.95
CA VAL A 147 1.20 15.15 -2.30
C VAL A 147 0.66 14.19 -3.34
N TYR A 148 1.03 12.92 -3.24
CA TYR A 148 0.60 11.90 -4.19
C TYR A 148 -0.90 11.62 -4.15
N CYS A 149 -1.49 11.54 -2.94
CA CYS A 149 -2.93 11.32 -2.80
C CYS A 149 -3.76 12.58 -3.08
N GLY A 150 -3.21 13.76 -2.78
CA GLY A 150 -3.89 15.05 -2.82
C GLY A 150 -4.01 15.63 -4.23
N ASP A 151 -2.92 15.62 -5.00
CA ASP A 151 -2.93 16.16 -6.38
C ASP A 151 -3.86 15.36 -7.29
N HIS A 152 -3.88 14.03 -7.12
CA HIS A 152 -4.58 13.16 -8.07
C HIS A 152 -6.11 13.21 -7.94
N LEU A 153 -6.66 13.53 -6.78
CA LEU A 153 -8.10 13.45 -6.54
C LEU A 153 -8.88 14.67 -7.04
N ASN A 154 -8.28 15.86 -6.99
CA ASN A 154 -9.01 17.10 -7.23
C ASN A 154 -8.89 17.60 -8.68
N GLU A 155 -7.72 17.44 -9.31
CA GLU A 155 -7.45 18.02 -10.63
C GLU A 155 -7.93 17.13 -11.79
N VAL A 156 -7.81 15.80 -11.64
CA VAL A 156 -7.94 14.89 -12.79
C VAL A 156 -9.39 14.49 -13.07
N TYR A 157 -10.22 14.41 -12.03
CA TYR A 157 -11.42 13.59 -12.13
C TYR A 157 -12.74 14.35 -12.20
N GLY A 158 -12.86 15.55 -11.61
CA GLY A 158 -14.14 16.27 -11.56
C GLY A 158 -15.31 15.40 -11.05
N ILE A 159 -15.01 14.32 -10.30
CA ILE A 159 -15.98 13.30 -9.92
C ILE A 159 -16.85 13.89 -8.82
N ASP A 160 -18.14 14.03 -9.12
CA ASP A 160 -19.17 14.25 -8.12
C ASP A 160 -19.35 12.95 -7.31
N LEU A 161 -18.70 12.88 -6.15
CA LEU A 161 -18.79 11.77 -5.19
C LEU A 161 -20.21 11.53 -4.68
N TYR A 162 -21.16 12.42 -4.98
CA TYR A 162 -22.55 12.37 -4.53
C TYR A 162 -23.55 12.07 -5.67
N ALA A 163 -23.07 11.69 -6.85
CA ALA A 163 -23.94 11.30 -7.95
C ALA A 163 -24.85 10.11 -7.55
N PRO A 164 -26.18 10.26 -7.62
CA PRO A 164 -27.10 9.22 -7.19
C PRO A 164 -27.08 8.03 -8.17
N ASN A 165 -26.56 6.90 -7.67
CA ASN A 165 -26.93 5.52 -8.05
C ASN A 165 -26.30 4.86 -9.30
N MET A 166 -24.99 4.61 -9.26
CA MET A 166 -24.43 3.40 -9.89
C MET A 166 -23.55 2.62 -8.90
N PRO A 167 -23.51 1.27 -8.97
CA PRO A 167 -22.71 0.43 -8.07
C PRO A 167 -21.23 0.81 -8.13
N GLY A 168 -20.58 0.80 -6.96
CA GLY A 168 -19.29 1.44 -6.70
C GLY A 168 -18.09 0.86 -7.44
N PHE A 169 -17.88 1.33 -8.66
CA PHE A 169 -16.62 1.22 -9.37
C PHE A 169 -15.74 2.43 -9.04
N LEU A 170 -14.47 2.17 -8.72
CA LEU A 170 -13.46 3.21 -8.69
C LEU A 170 -12.63 3.10 -9.98
N ALA A 171 -12.88 4.01 -10.92
CA ALA A 171 -12.01 4.19 -12.06
C ALA A 171 -10.83 5.07 -11.63
N ILE A 172 -9.61 4.57 -11.77
CA ILE A 172 -8.39 5.34 -11.57
C ILE A 172 -7.72 5.42 -12.95
N ALA A 173 -7.86 6.56 -13.61
CA ALA A 173 -7.04 6.90 -14.76
C ALA A 173 -5.58 7.06 -14.30
N TYR A 174 -4.65 6.45 -15.02
CA TYR A 174 -3.22 6.66 -14.80
C TYR A 174 -2.62 6.90 -16.18
N TRP A 175 -2.02 8.09 -16.37
CA TRP A 175 -1.22 8.43 -17.55
C TRP A 175 0.25 8.20 -17.25
#